data_AF-A0A377JY24-F1
#
_entry.id   AF-A0A377JY24-F1
#
_cell.length_a   1.000
_cell.length_b   1.000
_cell.length_c   1.000
_cell.angle_alpha   90.00
_cell.angle_beta   90.00
_cell.angle_gamma   90.00
#
_symmetry.space_group_name_H-M   'P 1'
#
loop_
_entity.id
_entity.type
_entity.pdbx_description
1 polymer ?
#
loop_
_entity_poly.entity_id
_entity_poly.type
_entity_poly.pdbx_seq_one_letter_code
_entity_poly.pdbx_strand_id
1 'polypeptide(L)'
;MKLVGSYTSPFVRKLSILLLEKGITFEFINELPYNADNGVAQFNPLGKVPVLVTEEGECWFDSPIIAEYIGINECRSGDVAARSAGVVASAQN
;
A
#
# COMPACT_ATOMS: atom_id res chain seq x y z
N MET A 1 -9.96 -3.26 -0.03
CA MET A 1 -8.99 -2.42 0.75
C MET A 1 -8.58 -1.17 -0.03
N LYS A 2 -8.14 -0.09 0.65
CA LYS A 2 -7.59 1.11 0.01
C LYS A 2 -6.25 1.52 0.61
N LEU A 3 -5.30 1.95 -0.21
CA LEU A 3 -4.01 2.52 0.22
C LEU A 3 -3.96 3.99 -0.19
N VAL A 4 -3.95 4.89 0.79
CA VAL A 4 -3.92 6.34 0.60
C VAL A 4 -2.49 6.85 0.76
N GLY A 5 -2.01 7.60 -0.22
CA GLY A 5 -0.75 8.32 -0.13
C GLY A 5 -0.18 8.72 -1.49
N SER A 6 1.08 9.13 -1.52
CA SER A 6 1.74 9.56 -2.76
C SER A 6 2.62 8.47 -3.35
N TYR A 7 2.58 8.30 -4.68
CA TYR A 7 3.54 7.46 -5.43
C TYR A 7 5.01 7.83 -5.19
N THR A 8 5.29 9.07 -4.80
CA THR A 8 6.66 9.54 -4.52
C THR A 8 7.17 9.06 -3.15
N SER A 9 6.28 8.68 -2.23
CA SER A 9 6.65 8.27 -0.88
C SER A 9 7.27 6.86 -0.86
N PRO A 10 8.47 6.68 -0.26
CA PRO A 10 9.10 5.38 -0.16
C PRO A 10 8.30 4.40 0.71
N PHE A 11 7.62 4.90 1.75
CA PHE A 11 6.81 4.08 2.66
C PHE A 11 5.57 3.53 1.97
N VAL A 12 4.89 4.38 1.19
CA VAL A 12 3.73 3.98 0.38
C VAL A 12 4.15 2.91 -0.61
N ARG A 13 5.25 3.12 -1.34
CA ARG A 13 5.77 2.16 -2.34
C ARG A 13 6.09 0.81 -1.72
N LYS A 14 6.72 0.79 -0.53
CA LYS A 14 7.00 -0.47 0.19
C LYS A 14 5.73 -1.25 0.50
N LEU A 15 4.68 -0.56 0.97
CA LEU A 15 3.40 -1.20 1.29
C LEU A 15 2.64 -1.65 0.04
N SER A 16 2.68 -0.87 -1.05
CA SER A 16 2.11 -1.29 -2.33
C SER A 16 2.75 -2.58 -2.83
N ILE A 17 4.08 -2.67 -2.80
CA ILE A 17 4.79 -3.91 -3.19
C ILE A 17 4.38 -5.06 -2.27
N LEU A 18 4.31 -4.85 -0.95
CA LEU A 18 3.92 -5.90 -0.01
C LEU A 18 2.51 -6.44 -0.28
N LEU A 19 1.54 -5.56 -0.59
CA LEU A 19 0.18 -5.95 -0.95
C LEU A 19 0.16 -6.76 -2.25
N LEU A 20 0.91 -6.32 -3.27
CA LEU A 20 1.02 -7.01 -4.55
C LEU A 20 1.68 -8.39 -4.41
N GLU A 21 2.78 -8.51 -3.66
CA GLU A 21 3.49 -9.78 -3.41
C GLU A 21 2.59 -10.81 -2.72
N LYS A 22 1.63 -10.36 -1.91
CA LYS A 22 0.64 -11.22 -1.24
C LYS A 22 -0.64 -11.45 -2.07
N GLY A 23 -0.72 -10.90 -3.28
CA GLY A 23 -1.92 -10.99 -4.12
C GLY A 23 -3.14 -10.27 -3.53
N ILE A 24 -2.95 -9.32 -2.62
CA ILE A 24 -4.03 -8.56 -1.99
C ILE A 24 -4.45 -7.45 -2.94
N THR A 25 -5.71 -7.45 -3.37
CA THR A 25 -6.25 -6.39 -4.23
C THR A 25 -6.55 -5.14 -3.39
N PHE A 26 -6.09 -3.98 -3.86
CA PHE A 26 -6.33 -2.71 -3.21
C PHE A 26 -6.56 -1.59 -4.23
N GLU A 27 -7.36 -0.61 -3.84
CA GLU A 27 -7.49 0.66 -4.54
C GLU A 27 -6.39 1.62 -4.07
N PHE A 28 -5.68 2.27 -4.99
CA PHE A 28 -4.69 3.29 -4.65
C PHE A 28 -5.30 4.69 -4.77
N ILE A 29 -5.33 5.43 -3.67
CA ILE A 29 -5.78 6.83 -3.64
C ILE A 29 -4.53 7.71 -3.58
N ASN A 30 -4.21 8.35 -4.71
CA ASN A 30 -3.03 9.20 -4.84
C ASN A 30 -3.26 10.58 -4.23
N GLU A 31 -2.79 10.78 -3.00
CA GLU A 31 -2.90 12.05 -2.26
C GLU A 31 -1.51 12.57 -1.89
N LEU A 32 -1.29 13.86 -2.14
CA LEU A 32 -0.04 14.54 -1.84
C LEU A 32 -0.14 15.21 -0.45
N PRO A 33 0.57 14.70 0.57
CA PRO A 33 0.45 15.22 1.96
C PRO A 33 0.93 16.68 2.12
N TYR A 34 1.64 17.22 1.12
CA TYR A 34 2.17 18.59 1.14
C TYR A 34 1.20 19.63 0.56
N ASN A 35 0.12 19.19 -0.08
CA ASN A 35 -0.94 20.09 -0.54
C ASN A 35 -1.84 20.44 0.63
N ALA A 36 -2.13 21.72 0.87
CA ALA A 36 -2.98 22.15 1.97
C ALA A 36 -4.42 21.57 1.90
N ASP A 37 -4.90 21.28 0.70
CA ASP A 37 -6.22 20.71 0.42
C ASP A 37 -6.22 19.17 0.21
N ASN A 38 -5.20 18.47 0.72
CA ASN A 38 -5.16 17.01 0.51
C ASN A 38 -6.24 16.27 1.33
N GLY A 39 -6.79 15.20 0.76
CA GLY A 39 -7.81 14.38 1.39
C GLY A 39 -7.30 13.49 2.54
N VAL A 40 -5.99 13.48 2.82
CA VAL A 40 -5.38 12.56 3.79
C VAL A 40 -5.91 12.80 5.21
N ALA A 41 -6.20 14.05 5.55
CA ALA A 41 -6.74 14.43 6.86
C ALA A 41 -8.08 13.73 7.18
N GLN A 42 -8.83 13.30 6.16
CA GLN A 42 -10.09 12.55 6.33
C GLN A 42 -9.84 11.13 6.86
N PHE A 43 -8.67 10.55 6.57
CA PHE A 43 -8.31 9.18 6.95
C PHE A 43 -7.34 9.16 8.13
N ASN A 44 -6.46 10.15 8.22
CA ASN A 44 -5.51 10.32 9.31
C ASN A 44 -5.52 11.79 9.75
N PRO A 45 -6.05 12.11 10.94
CA PRO A 45 -6.08 13.49 11.46
C PRO A 45 -4.71 14.16 11.53
N LEU A 46 -3.62 13.38 11.51
CA LEU A 46 -2.24 13.90 11.49
C LEU A 46 -1.77 14.32 10.09
N GLY A 47 -2.55 14.06 9.04
CA GLY A 47 -2.21 14.39 7.64
C GLY A 47 -1.00 13.61 7.10
N LYS A 48 -0.64 12.49 7.73
CA LYS A 48 0.53 11.69 7.36
C LYS A 48 0.13 10.50 6.49
N VAL A 49 0.99 10.18 5.53
CA VAL A 49 0.91 8.99 4.67
C VAL A 49 2.03 8.02 5.08
N PRO A 50 1.88 6.69 4.89
CA PRO A 50 0.75 5.98 4.29
C PRO A 50 -0.45 5.80 5.26
N VAL A 51 -1.65 5.63 4.70
CA VAL A 51 -2.85 5.17 5.42
C VAL A 51 -3.46 3.98 4.68
N LEU A 52 -3.78 2.90 5.39
CA LEU A 52 -4.48 1.74 4.86
C LEU A 52 -5.91 1.74 5.40
N VAL A 53 -6.90 1.69 4.51
CA VAL A 53 -8.31 1.55 4.85
C VAL A 53 -8.75 0.11 4.59
N THR A 54 -9.20 -0.59 5.62
CA THR A 54 -9.72 -1.96 5.51
C THR A 54 -11.07 -1.96 4.79
N GLU A 55 -11.57 -3.15 4.43
CA GLU A 55 -12.88 -3.28 3.80
C GLU A 55 -14.02 -2.93 4.76
N GLU A 56 -13.76 -3.02 6.06
CA GLU A 56 -14.65 -2.64 7.15
C GLU A 56 -14.61 -1.13 7.45
N GLY A 57 -13.74 -0.38 6.76
CA GLY A 57 -13.59 1.07 6.90
C GLY A 57 -12.64 1.50 8.02
N GLU A 58 -11.92 0.56 8.65
CA GLU A 58 -10.92 0.91 9.65
C GLU A 58 -9.70 1.55 9.00
N CYS A 59 -9.17 2.60 9.63
CA CYS A 59 -8.01 3.34 9.13
C CYS A 59 -6.77 3.00 9.96
N TRP A 60 -5.79 2.39 9.31
CA TRP A 60 -4.48 2.07 9.88
C TRP A 60 -3.42 3.05 9.40
N PHE A 61 -2.60 3.51 10.33
CA PHE A 61 -1.53 4.47 10.10
C PHE A 61 -0.19 3.91 10.61
N ASP A 62 0.90 4.59 10.25
CA ASP A 62 2.29 4.18 10.46
C ASP A 62 2.73 2.95 9.66
N SER A 63 3.76 3.15 8.83
CA SER A 63 4.21 2.10 7.89
C SER A 63 4.63 0.77 8.52
N PRO A 64 5.25 0.71 9.72
CA PRO A 64 5.58 -0.58 10.35
C PRO A 64 4.34 -1.33 10.83
N ILE A 65 3.37 -0.62 11.41
CA ILE A 65 2.10 -1.19 11.89
C ILE A 65 1.29 -1.73 10.71
N ILE A 66 1.17 -0.93 9.63
CA ILE A 66 0.48 -1.38 8.42
C ILE A 66 1.18 -2.60 7.80
N ALA A 67 2.52 -2.63 7.77
CA ALA A 67 3.26 -3.77 7.25
C ALA A 67 3.06 -5.03 8.11
N GLU A 68 2.99 -4.88 9.43
CA GLU A 68 2.69 -5.96 10.36
C GLU A 68 1.26 -6.47 10.17
N TYR A 69 0.27 -5.57 10.03
CA TYR A 69 -1.11 -5.91 9.73
C TYR A 69 -1.26 -6.71 8.42
N ILE A 70 -0.53 -6.32 7.37
CA ILE A 70 -0.49 -7.05 6.10
C ILE A 70 0.26 -8.41 6.25
N GLY A 71 0.99 -8.60 7.34
CA GLY A 71 1.72 -9.83 7.64
C GLY A 71 3.07 -9.91 6.93
N ILE A 72 3.87 -8.83 6.94
CA ILE A 72 5.23 -8.81 6.35
C ILE A 72 6.13 -9.98 6.80
N ASN A 73 5.87 -10.52 8.00
CA ASN A 73 6.61 -11.65 8.57
C ASN A 73 5.97 -13.01 8.28
N GLU A 74 4.76 -13.04 7.71
CA GLU A 74 4.05 -14.26 7.38
C GLU A 74 4.34 -14.67 5.94
N CYS A 75 5.28 -15.60 5.79
CA CYS A 75 5.56 -16.26 4.53
C CYS A 75 4.58 -17.42 4.36
N ARG A 76 3.50 -17.25 3.58
CA ARG A 76 2.60 -18.35 3.22
C ARG A 76 3.36 -19.23 2.22
N SER A 77 3.63 -20.49 2.57
CA SER A 77 4.40 -21.43 1.75
C SER A 77 3.88 -21.65 0.31
N GLY A 78 2.72 -21.11 -0.07
CA GLY A 78 2.14 -21.20 -1.41
C GLY A 78 2.57 -20.11 -2.42
N ASP A 79 3.08 -18.97 -1.97
CA ASP A 79 3.35 -17.83 -2.87
C ASP A 79 4.66 -17.96 -3.68
N VAL A 80 5.51 -18.94 -3.33
CA VAL A 80 6.78 -19.19 -4.02
C VAL A 80 6.59 -19.62 -5.48
N ALA A 81 5.43 -20.19 -5.83
CA ALA A 81 5.15 -20.69 -7.18
C ALA A 81 4.81 -19.58 -8.20
N ALA A 82 4.35 -18.40 -7.76
CA ALA A 82 4.00 -17.28 -8.65
C ALA A 82 5.21 -16.43 -9.07
N ARG A 83 6.38 -16.64 -8.44
CA ARG A 83 7.58 -15.80 -8.64
C ARG A 83 8.24 -15.95 -10.01
N SER A 84 7.87 -16.95 -10.80
CA SER A 84 8.47 -17.27 -12.11
C SER A 84 7.67 -16.79 -13.33
N ALA A 85 6.48 -16.19 -13.18
CA ALA A 85 5.59 -15.90 -14.31
C ALA A 85 5.30 -14.41 -14.59
N GLY A 86 5.83 -13.47 -13.79
CA GLY A 86 5.28 -12.11 -13.73
C GLY A 86 6.14 -10.93 -14.22
N VAL A 87 7.30 -11.13 -14.85
CA VAL A 87 8.10 -10.01 -15.40
C VAL A 87 8.37 -10.22 -16.89
N VAL A 88 7.34 -9.98 -17.70
CA VAL A 88 7.49 -9.57 -19.11
C VAL A 88 6.29 -8.72 -19.49
N ALA A 89 6.46 -7.39 -19.41
CA ALA A 89 5.73 -6.35 -20.14
C ALA A 89 6.14 -4.98 -19.54
N SER A 90 6.64 -3.98 -20.24
CA SER A 90 6.99 -3.83 -21.65
C SER A 90 8.07 -2.75 -21.72
N ALA A 91 9.17 -3.05 -22.40
CA ALA A 91 10.10 -2.03 -22.87
C ALA A 91 9.50 -1.39 -24.13
N GLN A 92 9.74 -0.09 -24.28
CA GLN A 92 9.71 0.68 -25.53
C GLN A 92 8.33 0.93 -26.16
N ASN A 93 7.92 2.20 -26.13
CA ASN A 93 7.84 2.98 -27.38
C ASN A 93 8.05 4.47 -27.07
#